data_AF-A0A1Y3PHA0-F1
#
_entry.id   AF-A0A1Y3PHA0-F1
#
_cell.length_a   1.000
_cell.length_b   1.000
_cell.length_c   1.000
_cell.angle_alpha   90.00
_cell.angle_beta   90.00
_cell.angle_gamma   90.00
#
_symmetry.space_group_name_H-M   'P 1'
#
loop_
_entity.id
_entity.type
_entity.pdbx_description
1 polymer ?
#
loop_
_entity_poly.entity_id
_entity_poly.type
_entity_poly.pdbx_seq_one_letter_code
_entity_poly.pdbx_strand_id
1 'polypeptide(L)'
;MDESRGVCTRLDMMRTLLNVCFINGSSVLTHMNVFQRVGLFDETLRYAHDYDMWLRMLPHYELAYLDEPLLMYRVHQHMGTKKYAEAVQKEALLVQERHREAVLQLVERGGALS
;
A
#
# COMPACT_ATOMS: atom_id res chain seq x y z
N MET A 1 14.33 22.43 -16.37
CA MET A 1 14.38 21.28 -15.44
C MET A 1 13.98 21.83 -14.09
N ASP A 2 12.75 21.56 -13.67
CA ASP A 2 12.17 22.09 -12.45
C ASP A 2 12.28 21.01 -11.36
N GLU A 3 13.15 21.25 -10.38
CA GLU A 3 13.41 20.38 -9.22
C GLU A 3 12.41 20.62 -8.06
N SER A 4 11.24 21.19 -8.33
CA SER A 4 10.20 21.44 -7.31
C SER A 4 8.98 20.51 -7.41
N ARG A 5 9.15 19.28 -7.90
CA ARG A 5 8.14 18.23 -7.71
C ARG A 5 8.24 17.68 -6.28
N GLY A 6 7.33 18.13 -5.42
CA GLY A 6 7.35 17.89 -3.98
C GLY A 6 7.71 16.46 -3.60
N VAL A 7 8.76 16.31 -2.80
CA VAL A 7 9.17 15.03 -2.22
C VAL A 7 8.06 14.56 -1.29
N CYS A 8 7.26 13.57 -1.72
CA CYS A 8 6.36 12.85 -0.83
C CYS A 8 7.23 12.10 0.18
N THR A 9 7.16 12.48 1.45
CA THR A 9 7.99 11.85 2.48
C THR A 9 7.43 10.46 2.81
N ARG A 10 8.26 9.59 3.39
CA ARG A 10 7.80 8.31 3.96
C ARG A 10 6.58 8.49 4.86
N LEU A 11 6.60 9.51 5.72
CA LEU A 11 5.50 9.81 6.63
C LEU A 11 4.22 10.20 5.88
N ASP A 12 4.33 10.95 4.79
CA ASP A 12 3.18 11.30 3.97
C ASP A 12 2.59 10.05 3.31
N MET A 13 3.43 9.17 2.75
CA MET A 13 3.00 7.88 2.18
C MET A 13 2.28 7.02 3.23
N MET A 14 2.81 6.93 4.45
CA MET A 14 2.19 6.17 5.54
C MET A 14 0.83 6.75 5.95
N ARG A 15 0.74 8.08 6.07
CA ARG A 15 -0.53 8.77 6.37
C ARG A 15 -1.56 8.60 5.26
N THR A 16 -1.13 8.58 4.00
CA THR A 16 -2.01 8.28 2.88
C THR A 16 -2.47 6.82 2.93
N LEU A 17 -1.56 5.87 3.17
CA LEU A 17 -1.87 4.45 3.31
C LEU A 17 -2.79 4.13 4.49
N LEU A 18 -2.92 4.98 5.51
CA LEU A 18 -3.94 4.82 6.56
C LEU A 18 -5.38 4.96 6.04
N ASN A 19 -5.58 5.67 4.93
CA ASN A 19 -6.90 6.09 4.46
C ASN A 19 -7.22 5.58 3.05
N VAL A 20 -6.21 5.24 2.24
CA VAL A 20 -6.40 4.72 0.89
C VAL A 20 -5.19 3.92 0.43
N CYS A 21 -5.43 2.82 -0.28
CA CYS A 21 -4.37 2.14 -1.03
C CYS A 21 -4.16 2.86 -2.37
N PHE A 22 -3.11 3.68 -2.47
CA PHE A 22 -2.77 4.39 -3.70
C PHE A 22 -1.72 3.64 -4.55
N ILE A 23 -1.17 2.55 -4.02
CA ILE A 23 -0.13 1.75 -4.67
C ILE A 23 -0.81 0.70 -5.53
N ASN A 24 -0.52 0.68 -6.83
CA ASN A 24 -0.94 -0.40 -7.71
C ASN A 24 -0.02 -1.61 -7.51
N GLY A 25 -0.56 -2.81 -7.23
CA GLY A 25 0.28 -4.00 -7.03
C GLY A 25 1.21 -4.34 -8.21
N SER A 26 0.87 -3.94 -9.44
CA SER A 26 1.71 -4.17 -10.63
C SER A 26 2.87 -3.17 -10.76
N SER A 27 2.92 -2.13 -9.93
CA SER A 27 4.02 -1.14 -9.94
C SER A 27 5.06 -1.40 -8.84
N VAL A 28 4.94 -2.49 -8.07
CA VAL A 28 5.83 -2.78 -6.95
C VAL A 28 6.86 -3.83 -7.33
N LEU A 29 8.12 -3.55 -7.03
CA LEU A 29 9.20 -4.54 -7.00
C LEU A 29 9.65 -4.71 -5.56
N THR A 30 9.82 -5.96 -5.14
CA THR A 30 10.27 -6.28 -3.78
C THR A 30 11.18 -7.49 -3.76
N HIS A 31 12.02 -7.59 -2.74
CA HIS A 31 12.86 -8.76 -2.55
C HIS A 31 12.03 -9.93 -2.02
N MET A 32 12.31 -11.15 -2.49
CA MET A 32 11.61 -12.37 -2.03
C MET A 32 11.67 -12.61 -0.51
N ASN A 33 12.60 -11.97 0.19
CA ASN A 33 12.82 -12.14 1.63
C ASN A 33 11.70 -11.49 2.44
N VAL A 34 10.99 -10.54 1.83
CA VAL A 34 9.84 -9.89 2.46
C VAL A 34 8.82 -10.94 2.91
N PHE A 35 8.53 -11.94 2.07
CA PHE A 35 7.59 -13.02 2.41
C PHE A 35 8.05 -13.87 3.61
N GLN A 36 9.35 -13.97 3.86
CA GLN A 36 9.89 -14.65 5.05
C GLN A 36 9.70 -13.82 6.32
N ARG A 37 9.74 -12.49 6.20
CA ARG A 37 9.62 -11.56 7.34
C ARG A 37 8.17 -11.26 7.70
N VAL A 38 7.34 -10.92 6.71
CA VAL A 38 5.96 -10.45 6.94
C VAL A 38 4.90 -11.52 6.64
N GLY A 39 5.30 -12.66 6.07
CA GLY A 39 4.39 -13.72 5.65
C GLY A 39 3.84 -13.52 4.23
N LEU A 40 3.01 -14.46 3.79
CA LEU A 40 2.37 -14.43 2.46
C LEU A 40 1.15 -13.49 2.44
N PHE A 41 0.45 -13.46 1.30
CA PHE A 41 -0.85 -12.79 1.21
C PHE A 41 -1.89 -13.48 2.08
N ASP A 42 -2.77 -12.69 2.69
CA ASP A 42 -3.96 -13.21 3.35
C ASP A 42 -4.99 -13.60 2.27
N GLU A 43 -5.11 -14.90 1.99
CA GLU A 43 -6.01 -15.42 0.95
C GLU A 43 -7.50 -15.20 1.29
N THR A 44 -7.83 -14.78 2.51
CA THR A 44 -9.19 -14.37 2.86
C THR A 44 -9.54 -12.98 2.29
N LEU A 45 -8.54 -12.20 1.87
CA LEU A 45 -8.71 -10.89 1.26
C LEU A 45 -8.71 -10.97 -0.28
N ARG A 46 -9.89 -10.94 -0.89
CA ARG A 46 -10.02 -11.14 -2.34
C ARG A 46 -9.55 -9.94 -3.16
N TYR A 47 -9.78 -8.73 -2.68
CA TYR A 47 -9.59 -7.48 -3.40
C TYR A 47 -8.51 -6.56 -2.79
N ALA A 48 -8.22 -6.69 -1.50
CA ALA A 48 -7.30 -5.82 -0.76
C ALA A 48 -6.08 -6.56 -0.14
N HIS A 49 -5.72 -7.73 -0.67
CA HIS A 49 -4.57 -8.51 -0.19
C HIS A 49 -3.24 -7.76 -0.34
N ASP A 50 -3.08 -6.98 -1.42
CA ASP A 50 -1.89 -6.15 -1.65
C ASP A 50 -1.82 -5.01 -0.64
N TYR A 51 -2.95 -4.36 -0.37
CA TYR A 51 -3.04 -3.31 0.64
C TYR A 51 -2.63 -3.79 2.04
N ASP A 52 -3.16 -4.95 2.46
CA ASP A 52 -2.75 -5.60 3.72
C ASP A 52 -1.25 -5.89 3.76
N MET A 53 -0.68 -6.38 2.64
CA MET A 53 0.76 -6.63 2.51
C MET A 53 1.57 -5.34 2.67
N TRP A 54 1.20 -4.25 2.00
CA TRP A 54 1.91 -2.98 2.09
C TRP A 54 1.95 -2.45 3.52
N LEU A 55 0.83 -2.53 4.24
CA LEU A 55 0.74 -2.09 5.64
C LEU A 55 1.61 -2.96 6.57
N ARG A 56 1.66 -4.28 6.36
CA ARG A 56 2.57 -5.19 7.09
C ARG A 56 4.04 -4.94 6.80
N MET A 57 4.39 -4.39 5.64
CA MET A 57 5.78 -4.08 5.28
C MET A 57 6.29 -2.78 5.92
N LEU A 58 5.39 -1.82 6.22
CA LEU A 58 5.77 -0.50 6.76
C LEU A 58 6.72 -0.55 7.97
N PRO A 59 6.53 -1.43 8.98
CA PRO A 59 7.41 -1.45 10.14
C PRO A 59 8.82 -2.00 9.86
N HIS A 60 9.05 -2.65 8.71
CA HIS A 60 10.26 -3.44 8.47
C HIS A 60 11.08 -2.95 7.28
N TYR A 61 10.48 -2.20 6.36
CA TYR A 61 11.12 -1.84 5.10
C TYR A 61 10.91 -0.37 4.73
N GLU A 62 11.92 0.18 4.05
CA GLU A 62 11.81 1.48 3.43
C GLU A 62 10.90 1.46 2.20
N LEU A 63 10.09 2.52 2.03
CA LEU A 63 9.31 2.74 0.82
C LEU A 63 10.07 3.73 -0.05
N ALA A 64 10.55 3.26 -1.20
CA ALA A 64 11.14 4.10 -2.23
C ALA A 64 10.12 4.30 -3.36
N TYR A 65 10.08 5.52 -3.90
CA TYR A 65 9.27 5.86 -5.06
C TYR A 65 10.18 6.28 -6.22
N LEU A 66 9.93 5.71 -7.39
CA LEU A 66 10.59 6.07 -8.64
C LEU A 66 9.59 6.85 -9.49
N ASP A 67 9.85 8.14 -9.71
CA ASP A 67 8.97 9.04 -10.47
C ASP A 67 9.10 8.86 -11.99
N GLU A 68 8.93 7.63 -12.46
CA GLU A 68 8.99 7.26 -13.87
C GLU A 68 7.74 6.46 -14.29
N PRO A 69 7.13 6.77 -15.44
CA PRO A 69 5.94 6.07 -15.93
C PRO A 69 6.31 4.71 -16.55
N LEU A 70 6.57 3.71 -15.71
CA LEU A 70 7.05 2.38 -16.11
C LEU A 70 5.95 1.32 -16.33
N LEU A 71 4.68 1.69 -16.10
CA LEU A 71 3.54 0.78 -16.18
C LEU A 71 2.38 1.41 -16.94
N MET A 72 1.76 0.63 -17.84
CA MET A 72 0.45 0.96 -18.41
C MET A 72 -0.64 0.11 -17.75
N TYR A 73 -1.65 0.77 -17.18
CA TYR A 73 -2.80 0.09 -16.56
C TYR A 73 -4.05 0.24 -17.44
N ARG A 74 -4.77 -0.86 -17.65
CA ARG A 74 -6.01 -0.86 -18.46
C ARG A 74 -7.23 -0.58 -17.60
N VAL A 75 -7.94 0.50 -17.90
CA VAL A 75 -9.23 0.85 -17.28
C VAL A 75 -10.37 0.55 -18.26
N HIS A 76 -11.35 -0.26 -17.84
CA HIS A 76 -12.52 -0.59 -18.66
C HIS A 76 -13.74 -0.91 -17.77
N GLN A 77 -14.96 -0.91 -18.31
CA GLN A 77 -16.19 -1.04 -17.51
C GLN A 77 -16.35 -2.38 -16.80
N HIS A 78 -15.77 -3.44 -17.35
CA HIS A 78 -15.87 -4.81 -16.82
C HIS A 78 -14.78 -5.17 -15.80
N MET A 79 -13.93 -4.23 -15.39
CA MET A 79 -12.87 -4.50 -14.42
C MET A 79 -13.46 -4.83 -13.04
N GLY A 80 -12.77 -5.69 -12.28
CA GLY A 80 -13.23 -6.14 -10.96
C GLY A 80 -13.53 -4.99 -9.99
N THR A 81 -12.66 -3.97 -9.95
CA THR A 81 -12.82 -2.79 -9.08
C THR A 81 -14.14 -2.05 -9.33
N LYS A 82 -14.61 -1.99 -10.58
CA LYS A 82 -15.91 -1.36 -10.92
C LYS A 82 -17.08 -2.29 -10.64
N LYS A 83 -16.97 -3.55 -11.03
CA LYS A 83 -18.05 -4.54 -10.89
C LYS A 83 -18.36 -4.86 -9.43
N TYR A 84 -17.36 -4.81 -8.56
CA TYR A 84 -17.45 -5.21 -7.15
C TYR A 84 -17.11 -4.07 -6.20
N ALA A 85 -17.36 -2.81 -6.59
CA ALA A 85 -16.93 -1.61 -5.86
C ALA A 85 -17.29 -1.63 -4.37
N GLU A 86 -18.51 -2.06 -4.01
CA GLU A 86 -18.94 -2.14 -2.61
C GLU A 86 -18.13 -3.18 -1.81
N ALA A 87 -17.88 -4.35 -2.38
CA ALA A 87 -17.10 -5.40 -1.73
C ALA A 87 -15.62 -4.99 -1.57
N VAL A 88 -15.06 -4.36 -2.60
CA VAL A 88 -13.72 -3.78 -2.58
C VAL A 88 -13.61 -2.73 -1.47
N GLN A 89 -14.60 -1.82 -1.37
CA GLN A 89 -14.61 -0.78 -0.34
C GLN A 89 -14.73 -1.36 1.07
N LYS A 90 -15.64 -2.33 1.29
CA LYS A 90 -15.81 -3.00 2.59
C LYS A 90 -14.52 -3.68 3.04
N GLU A 91 -13.84 -4.37 2.13
CA GLU A 91 -12.60 -5.06 2.44
C GLU A 91 -11.43 -4.08 2.66
N ALA A 92 -11.37 -2.97 1.93
CA ALA A 92 -10.39 -1.91 2.18
C ALA A 92 -10.57 -1.28 3.58
N LEU A 93 -11.81 -1.04 4.02
CA LEU A 93 -12.10 -0.54 5.37
C LEU A 93 -11.68 -1.55 6.45
N LEU A 94 -11.94 -2.85 6.24
CA LEU A 94 -11.49 -3.91 7.13
C LEU A 94 -9.96 -3.91 7.29
N VAL A 95 -9.22 -3.80 6.17
CA VAL A 95 -7.76 -3.71 6.18
C VAL A 95 -7.29 -2.44 6.90
N GLN A 96 -7.93 -1.30 6.67
CA GLN A 96 -7.61 -0.06 7.39
C GLN A 96 -7.78 -0.21 8.89
N GLU A 97 -8.91 -0.75 9.34
CA GLU A 97 -9.20 -0.96 10.75
C GLU A 97 -8.19 -1.92 11.39
N ARG A 98 -7.88 -3.04 10.71
CA ARG A 98 -6.90 -4.05 11.16
C ARG A 98 -5.53 -3.45 11.47
N HIS A 99 -5.07 -2.48 10.67
CA HIS A 99 -3.70 -1.94 10.75
C HIS A 99 -3.62 -0.54 11.36
N ARG A 100 -4.76 0.12 11.63
CA ARG A 100 -4.83 1.53 12.03
C ARG A 100 -3.91 1.85 13.19
N GLU A 101 -4.02 1.10 14.28
CA GLU A 101 -3.26 1.37 15.50
C GLU A 101 -1.76 1.22 15.28
N ALA A 102 -1.33 0.11 14.66
CA ALA A 102 0.08 -0.17 14.40
C ALA A 102 0.74 0.90 13.53
N VAL A 103 0.03 1.37 12.49
CA VAL A 103 0.56 2.40 11.58
C VAL A 103 0.56 3.77 12.25
N LEU A 104 -0.43 4.11 13.07
CA LEU A 104 -0.43 5.35 13.85
C LEU A 104 0.77 5.41 14.81
N GLN A 105 1.00 4.34 15.56
CA GLN A 105 2.18 4.24 16.45
C GLN A 105 3.49 4.38 15.67
N LEU A 106 3.56 3.83 14.46
CA LEU A 106 4.74 3.94 13.61
C LEU A 106 4.95 5.38 13.11
N VAL A 107 3.88 6.08 12.73
CA VAL A 107 3.91 7.49 12.34
C VAL A 107 4.34 8.38 13.52
N GLU A 108 3.85 8.12 14.74
CA GLU A 108 4.23 8.84 15.97
C GLU A 108 5.72 8.70 16.28
N ARG A 109 6.31 7.54 15.96
CA ARG A 109 7.75 7.27 16.09
C ARG A 109 8.59 7.83 14.93
N GLY A 110 8.00 8.62 14.05
CA GLY A 110 8.68 9.21 12.90
C GLY A 110 8.94 8.22 11.76
N GLY A 111 8.26 7.07 11.72
CA GLY A 111 8.40 6.06 10.66
C GLY A 111 9.61 5.16 10.80
N ALA A 112 10.27 5.14 11.97
CA ALA A 112 11.45 4.33 12.25
C ALA A 112 11.17 2.83 12.15
N LEU A 113 12.10 2.10 11.51
CA LEU A 113 11.99 0.65 11.33
C LEU A 113 12.17 -0.11 12.65
N SER A 114 11.59 -1.32 12.71
CA SER A 114 11.61 -2.26 13.85
C SER A 114 12.51 -3.46 13.64
#